data_AF-A0A8H7GIY8-F1
#
_entry.id   AF-A0A8H7GIY8-F1
#
_cell.length_a   1.000
_cell.length_b   1.000
_cell.length_c   1.000
_cell.angle_alpha   90.00
_cell.angle_beta   90.00
_cell.angle_gamma   90.00
#
_symmetry.space_group_name_H-M   'P 1'
#
loop_
_entity.id
_entity.type
_entity.pdbx_description
1 polymer ?
#
loop_
_entity_poly.entity_id
_entity_poly.type
_entity_poly.pdbx_seq_one_letter_code
_entity_poly.pdbx_strand_id
1 'polypeptide(L)'
;MLRSVNTAASDFDTIGQLPWNQLSFYHTDHSLSIKQGLDILRQMPNIVSFSADFMEDQSSTFQSYPISPLRLPKLQVLKTSSYLLEHLLNYLELPSLTELLFSFCAQLEDDGPCDWDSEMIHLIRRSSCVLKKLVLDIEVDGNRSGVSELLGATPKLEDLSVDFLIAKGDTSWSCRQIIQVLAMASPDKPGPQLVPELKCLTLTCNHGFDPQSFVDMVESRWRVCSYGTLESHGTHVKRLKSIVLRHVETVVGRLEPPMLVPLASLAQIESTPSHADGLPDTLEADLRAAGCKLIHEAALLLNQQQAAAATAQILFQRFWYAASMRDFSVADVAMGALYLASKLAECPVRIRDLLNVFHVLLHRAGVSIGKDGKNSVKEGGAVDGQGNMAGWAPMGYFASSFYDLKDALVVAEMQLLKRLGFNTHVVLPYNTLVNYLRVLGLTARPDACSKAWGYLNDALQTPVYALYPVPTIVSAAILLTSRTLPVPLPKGWWALFDCEWEDVWAVCGTIMRLYRARELGEGAKVKGMLRKEGVRRYLEAEGKTAR
;
A
#
# COMPACT_ATOMS: atom_id res chain seq x y z
N MET A 1 -26.84 -29.20 2.72
CA MET A 1 -26.66 -29.32 4.19
C MET A 1 -25.60 -28.32 4.59
N LEU A 2 -25.93 -27.38 5.50
CA LEU A 2 -24.92 -26.48 6.07
C LEU A 2 -23.86 -27.32 6.80
N ARG A 3 -22.59 -27.15 6.43
CA ARG A 3 -21.45 -27.84 7.07
C ARG A 3 -20.51 -26.89 7.81
N SER A 4 -20.66 -25.59 7.59
CA SER A 4 -19.81 -24.54 8.14
C SER A 4 -20.65 -23.42 8.74
N VAL A 5 -20.18 -22.87 9.87
CA VAL A 5 -20.73 -21.67 10.49
C VAL A 5 -19.63 -20.64 10.59
N ASN A 6 -19.93 -19.42 10.12
CA ASN A 6 -19.14 -18.23 10.35
C ASN A 6 -20.03 -17.22 11.09
N THR A 7 -19.70 -16.91 12.34
CA THR A 7 -20.47 -15.97 13.17
C THR A 7 -19.79 -14.61 13.18
N ALA A 8 -20.38 -13.65 12.46
CA ALA A 8 -19.96 -12.24 12.45
C ALA A 8 -20.79 -11.36 13.40
N ALA A 9 -21.75 -11.92 14.15
CA ALA A 9 -22.68 -11.17 15.00
C ALA A 9 -22.51 -11.54 16.50
N SER A 10 -22.63 -10.53 17.35
CA SER A 10 -22.53 -10.58 18.82
C SER A 10 -23.69 -11.28 19.55
N ASP A 11 -24.72 -11.72 18.83
CA ASP A 11 -25.98 -12.19 19.43
C ASP A 11 -26.01 -13.71 19.61
N PHE A 12 -25.34 -14.18 20.68
CA PHE A 12 -25.32 -15.60 21.10
C PHE A 12 -26.71 -16.21 21.29
N ASP A 13 -27.72 -15.39 21.60
CA ASP A 13 -29.11 -15.83 21.80
C ASP A 13 -29.77 -16.39 20.52
N THR A 14 -29.28 -16.00 19.34
CA THR A 14 -29.77 -16.56 18.06
C THR A 14 -29.05 -17.84 17.63
N ILE A 15 -27.91 -18.15 18.24
CA ILE A 15 -27.03 -19.29 17.87
C ILE A 15 -27.58 -20.63 18.43
N GLY A 16 -28.41 -20.59 19.47
CA GLY A 16 -29.04 -21.79 20.06
C GLY A 16 -29.95 -22.60 19.12
N GLN A 17 -30.32 -22.06 17.95
CA GLN A 17 -31.17 -22.74 16.96
C GLN A 17 -30.38 -23.43 15.83
N LEU A 18 -29.04 -23.38 15.85
CA LEU A 18 -28.24 -24.00 14.79
C LEU A 18 -28.23 -25.53 14.89
N PRO A 19 -28.20 -26.26 13.76
CA PRO A 19 -28.12 -27.71 13.75
C PRO A 19 -26.68 -28.19 14.03
N TRP A 20 -26.19 -27.95 15.25
CA TRP A 20 -24.79 -28.16 15.69
C TRP A 20 -24.21 -29.55 15.37
N ASN A 21 -25.04 -30.59 15.46
CA ASN A 21 -24.64 -31.97 15.16
C ASN A 21 -24.26 -32.21 13.68
N GLN A 22 -24.70 -31.34 12.76
CA GLN A 22 -24.43 -31.44 11.32
C GLN A 22 -23.21 -30.61 10.88
N LEU A 23 -22.69 -29.76 11.76
CA LEU A 23 -21.60 -28.86 11.46
C LEU A 23 -20.25 -29.51 11.72
N SER A 24 -19.29 -29.23 10.83
CA SER A 24 -17.92 -29.72 10.92
C SER A 24 -16.88 -28.59 10.97
N PHE A 25 -17.27 -27.36 10.67
CA PHE A 25 -16.38 -26.18 10.69
C PHE A 25 -17.01 -25.06 11.51
N TYR A 26 -16.24 -24.52 12.46
CA TYR A 26 -16.60 -23.36 13.25
C TYR A 26 -15.52 -22.29 13.16
N HIS A 27 -15.92 -21.07 12.81
CA HIS A 27 -15.05 -19.90 12.77
C HIS A 27 -15.81 -18.68 13.29
N THR A 28 -15.14 -17.91 14.15
CA THR A 28 -15.63 -16.63 14.67
C THR A 28 -14.52 -15.59 14.62
N ASP A 29 -14.88 -14.38 14.23
CA ASP A 29 -14.03 -13.18 14.31
C ASP A 29 -14.23 -12.43 15.64
N HIS A 30 -15.23 -12.82 16.44
CA HIS A 30 -15.48 -12.28 17.78
C HIS A 30 -14.80 -13.11 18.85
N SER A 31 -14.28 -12.44 19.88
CA SER A 31 -13.71 -13.08 21.06
C SER A 31 -14.79 -13.77 21.89
N LEU A 32 -14.55 -15.04 22.22
CA LEU A 32 -15.42 -15.86 23.05
C LEU A 32 -14.91 -15.89 24.48
N SER A 33 -15.80 -16.11 25.44
CA SER A 33 -15.35 -16.58 26.74
C SER A 33 -14.98 -18.07 26.70
N ILE A 34 -14.10 -18.51 27.61
CA ILE A 34 -13.67 -19.92 27.69
C ILE A 34 -14.89 -20.84 27.87
N LYS A 35 -15.87 -20.40 28.67
CA LYS A 35 -17.15 -21.10 28.86
C LYS A 35 -17.87 -21.29 27.53
N GLN A 36 -18.06 -20.21 26.79
CA GLN A 36 -18.77 -20.22 25.50
C GLN A 36 -18.08 -21.16 24.50
N GLY A 37 -16.75 -21.12 24.41
CA GLY A 37 -16.00 -22.02 23.52
C GLY A 37 -16.16 -23.50 23.90
N LEU A 38 -16.05 -23.83 25.20
CA LEU A 38 -16.24 -25.21 25.66
C LEU A 38 -17.67 -25.70 25.42
N ASP A 39 -18.68 -24.84 25.61
CA ASP A 39 -20.08 -25.18 25.37
C ASP A 39 -20.37 -25.40 23.88
N ILE A 40 -19.75 -24.62 22.97
CA ILE A 40 -19.82 -24.84 21.52
C ILE A 40 -19.17 -26.18 21.15
N LEU A 41 -17.97 -26.47 21.66
CA LEU A 41 -17.27 -27.72 21.39
C LEU A 41 -18.05 -28.95 21.87
N ARG A 42 -18.77 -28.85 23.00
CA ARG A 42 -19.68 -29.90 23.49
C ARG A 42 -20.87 -30.14 22.57
N GLN A 43 -21.36 -29.10 21.90
CA GLN A 43 -22.50 -29.19 20.99
C GLN A 43 -22.09 -29.71 19.59
N MET A 44 -20.79 -29.75 19.28
CA MET A 44 -20.26 -30.13 17.96
C MET A 44 -19.41 -31.42 17.99
N PRO A 45 -20.02 -32.62 18.10
CA PRO A 45 -19.28 -33.89 18.19
C PRO A 45 -18.54 -34.28 16.89
N ASN A 46 -18.89 -33.67 15.76
CA ASN A 46 -18.32 -33.95 14.43
C ASN A 46 -17.37 -32.85 13.93
N ILE A 47 -16.89 -31.98 14.83
CA ILE A 47 -16.03 -30.87 14.47
C ILE A 47 -14.70 -31.36 13.88
N VAL A 48 -14.29 -30.73 12.77
CA VAL A 48 -13.04 -30.98 12.03
C VAL A 48 -12.11 -29.78 12.16
N SER A 49 -12.65 -28.56 12.16
CA SER A 49 -11.90 -27.32 12.32
C SER A 49 -12.61 -26.37 13.27
N PHE A 50 -11.85 -25.83 14.23
CA PHE A 50 -12.30 -24.82 15.19
C PHE A 50 -11.35 -23.63 15.17
N SER A 51 -11.90 -22.43 15.02
CA SER A 51 -11.16 -21.17 15.06
C SER A 51 -11.92 -20.15 15.90
N ALA A 52 -11.33 -19.71 17.01
CA ALA A 52 -11.88 -18.65 17.85
C ALA A 52 -10.79 -17.96 18.67
N ASP A 53 -10.99 -16.69 18.98
CA ASP A 53 -10.18 -15.93 19.92
C ASP A 53 -10.85 -15.91 21.30
N PHE A 54 -10.09 -15.86 22.40
CA PHE A 54 -10.65 -15.93 23.76
C PHE A 54 -10.32 -14.69 24.62
N MET A 55 -11.30 -14.18 25.37
CA MET A 55 -11.15 -13.05 26.32
C MET A 55 -11.68 -13.36 27.73
N GLU A 56 -11.43 -12.45 28.68
CA GLU A 56 -11.57 -12.73 30.11
C GLU A 56 -13.01 -12.60 30.55
N ASP A 57 -13.53 -13.64 31.20
CA ASP A 57 -14.79 -13.52 31.92
C ASP A 57 -14.53 -12.70 33.18
N GLN A 58 -14.93 -11.43 33.20
CA GLN A 58 -14.94 -10.59 34.41
C GLN A 58 -15.89 -11.13 35.51
N SER A 59 -16.61 -12.21 35.24
CA SER A 59 -17.40 -12.94 36.23
C SER A 59 -16.53 -13.98 36.94
N SER A 60 -16.23 -13.69 38.20
CA SER A 60 -15.47 -14.48 39.18
C SER A 60 -16.09 -15.84 39.55
N THR A 61 -16.42 -16.70 38.57
CA THR A 61 -17.00 -18.03 38.78
C THR A 61 -16.35 -19.10 37.89
N PHE A 62 -15.04 -19.28 38.03
CA PHE A 62 -14.32 -20.45 37.45
C PHE A 62 -14.40 -21.71 38.33
N GLN A 63 -15.10 -21.67 39.46
CA GLN A 63 -15.08 -22.75 40.48
C GLN A 63 -15.95 -23.99 40.21
N SER A 64 -16.60 -24.14 39.05
CA SER A 64 -17.39 -25.35 38.78
C SER A 64 -17.46 -25.75 37.31
N TYR A 65 -16.36 -26.27 36.75
CA TYR A 65 -16.42 -27.07 35.52
C TYR A 65 -16.08 -28.53 35.81
N PRO A 66 -16.76 -29.49 35.15
CA PRO A 66 -16.55 -30.90 35.40
C PRO A 66 -15.13 -31.32 35.00
N ILE A 67 -14.57 -32.20 35.84
CA ILE A 67 -13.15 -32.63 35.89
C ILE A 67 -12.72 -33.49 34.68
N SER A 68 -13.63 -33.81 33.75
CA SER A 68 -13.35 -34.70 32.61
C SER A 68 -12.91 -33.95 31.35
N PRO A 69 -11.77 -34.29 30.72
CA PRO A 69 -11.36 -33.69 29.47
C PRO A 69 -12.37 -33.99 28.36
N LEU A 70 -12.71 -32.96 27.59
CA LEU A 70 -13.53 -33.04 26.40
C LEU A 70 -12.72 -33.64 25.25
N ARG A 71 -13.07 -34.87 24.89
CA ARG A 71 -12.43 -35.60 23.81
C ARG A 71 -13.09 -35.32 22.47
N LEU A 72 -12.34 -34.77 21.52
CA LEU A 72 -12.82 -34.45 20.16
C LEU A 72 -12.03 -35.26 19.12
N PRO A 73 -12.48 -36.49 18.78
CA PRO A 73 -11.70 -37.42 17.97
C PRO A 73 -11.63 -37.07 16.48
N LYS A 74 -12.41 -36.09 16.01
CA LYS A 74 -12.45 -35.69 14.59
C LYS A 74 -11.78 -34.34 14.32
N LEU A 75 -11.42 -33.60 15.37
CA LEU A 75 -10.83 -32.27 15.22
C LEU A 75 -9.40 -32.41 14.68
N GLN A 76 -9.16 -31.83 13.51
CA GLN A 76 -7.87 -31.84 12.81
C GLN A 76 -7.17 -30.49 12.88
N VAL A 77 -7.93 -29.39 12.91
CA VAL A 77 -7.42 -28.02 12.91
C VAL A 77 -7.94 -27.28 14.14
N LEU A 78 -7.03 -26.76 14.96
CA LEU A 78 -7.33 -25.88 16.08
C LEU A 78 -6.61 -24.55 15.88
N LYS A 79 -7.37 -23.46 15.76
CA LYS A 79 -6.87 -22.08 15.80
C LYS A 79 -7.41 -21.38 17.05
N THR A 80 -6.51 -20.90 17.90
CA THR A 80 -6.90 -20.24 19.16
C THR A 80 -5.91 -19.14 19.53
N SER A 81 -6.41 -18.10 20.20
CA SER A 81 -5.59 -17.08 20.87
C SER A 81 -6.04 -16.90 22.32
N SER A 82 -5.13 -16.80 23.29
CA SER A 82 -5.48 -16.50 24.69
C SER A 82 -4.25 -16.27 25.59
N TYR A 83 -4.45 -15.49 26.66
CA TYR A 83 -3.55 -15.25 27.80
C TYR A 83 -3.84 -16.21 28.99
N LEU A 84 -4.94 -16.97 28.98
CA LEU A 84 -5.32 -17.97 30.01
C LEU A 84 -5.28 -19.41 29.47
N LEU A 85 -4.17 -19.74 28.79
CA LEU A 85 -3.98 -20.99 28.05
C LEU A 85 -4.29 -22.25 28.84
N GLU A 86 -3.91 -22.23 30.12
CA GLU A 86 -4.03 -23.36 31.04
C GLU A 86 -5.48 -23.85 31.16
N HIS A 87 -6.46 -22.95 31.15
CA HIS A 87 -7.84 -23.28 31.46
C HIS A 87 -8.63 -23.83 30.27
N LEU A 88 -8.20 -23.58 29.03
CA LEU A 88 -8.84 -24.18 27.86
C LEU A 88 -8.12 -25.48 27.48
N LEU A 89 -6.79 -25.40 27.31
CA LEU A 89 -6.03 -26.51 26.79
C LEU A 89 -6.08 -27.70 27.74
N ASN A 90 -6.08 -27.52 29.06
CA ASN A 90 -6.14 -28.64 30.01
C ASN A 90 -7.42 -29.47 29.95
N TYR A 91 -8.49 -28.95 29.35
CA TYR A 91 -9.76 -29.67 29.22
C TYR A 91 -9.95 -30.33 27.85
N LEU A 92 -8.95 -30.31 26.96
CA LEU A 92 -9.08 -30.87 25.62
C LEU A 92 -8.25 -32.15 25.44
N GLU A 93 -8.84 -33.16 24.80
CA GLU A 93 -8.14 -34.35 24.32
C GLU A 93 -8.41 -34.51 22.80
N LEU A 94 -7.39 -34.25 21.99
CA LEU A 94 -7.50 -34.04 20.54
C LEU A 94 -6.66 -35.06 19.75
N PRO A 95 -7.04 -36.35 19.71
CA PRO A 95 -6.17 -37.40 19.19
C PRO A 95 -5.89 -37.32 17.67
N SER A 96 -6.77 -36.64 16.92
CA SER A 96 -6.63 -36.48 15.46
C SER A 96 -6.07 -35.12 15.06
N LEU A 97 -5.57 -34.31 16.00
CA LEU A 97 -5.07 -32.98 15.71
C LEU A 97 -3.83 -33.05 14.81
N THR A 98 -3.89 -32.37 13.66
CA THR A 98 -2.79 -32.30 12.69
C THR A 98 -2.26 -30.88 12.49
N GLU A 99 -3.11 -29.86 12.68
CA GLU A 99 -2.74 -28.46 12.52
C GLU A 99 -3.11 -27.67 13.77
N LEU A 100 -2.12 -26.96 14.32
CA LEU A 100 -2.28 -26.11 15.48
C LEU A 100 -1.80 -24.70 15.13
N LEU A 101 -2.70 -23.73 15.22
CA LEU A 101 -2.40 -22.32 15.03
C LEU A 101 -2.66 -21.60 16.35
N PHE A 102 -1.63 -20.96 16.86
CA PHE A 102 -1.68 -20.36 18.18
C PHE A 102 -1.14 -18.94 18.15
N SER A 103 -1.91 -17.98 18.69
CA SER A 103 -1.49 -16.60 18.83
C SER A 103 -1.52 -16.16 20.31
N PHE A 104 -0.43 -15.56 20.76
CA PHE A 104 -0.23 -15.08 22.12
C PHE A 104 -0.03 -13.56 22.12
N CYS A 105 -0.73 -12.86 23.02
CA CYS A 105 -0.60 -11.43 23.25
C CYS A 105 -0.35 -11.19 24.75
N ALA A 106 0.74 -10.50 25.09
CA ALA A 106 1.13 -10.19 26.45
C ALA A 106 0.42 -8.90 26.90
N GLN A 107 -0.26 -8.92 28.06
CA GLN A 107 -0.72 -7.69 28.71
C GLN A 107 -0.02 -7.48 30.04
N LEU A 108 0.49 -6.25 30.19
CA LEU A 108 0.77 -5.49 31.43
C LEU A 108 1.69 -6.10 32.50
N GLU A 109 2.47 -5.21 33.10
CA GLU A 109 3.69 -5.40 33.90
C GLU A 109 3.60 -6.25 35.19
N ASP A 110 2.47 -6.91 35.50
CA ASP A 110 2.22 -7.51 36.82
C ASP A 110 1.82 -9.01 36.82
N ASP A 111 1.64 -9.67 35.67
CA ASP A 111 1.37 -11.10 35.64
C ASP A 111 2.66 -11.92 35.53
N GLY A 112 2.76 -12.97 36.34
CA GLY A 112 3.94 -13.83 36.47
C GLY A 112 4.35 -14.55 35.16
N PRO A 113 5.47 -15.29 35.18
CA PRO A 113 5.95 -16.01 33.99
C PRO A 113 4.88 -16.98 33.48
N CYS A 114 4.46 -16.81 32.22
CA CYS A 114 3.49 -17.69 31.55
C CYS A 114 4.22 -18.86 30.89
N ASP A 115 3.83 -20.10 31.23
CA ASP A 115 4.48 -21.35 30.81
C ASP A 115 3.87 -21.95 29.52
N TRP A 116 3.38 -21.12 28.58
CA TRP A 116 2.59 -21.52 27.39
C TRP A 116 3.10 -22.76 26.62
N ASP A 117 4.41 -22.95 26.59
CA ASP A 117 5.11 -24.08 25.99
C ASP A 117 4.80 -25.40 26.70
N SER A 118 4.72 -25.37 28.03
CA SER A 118 4.38 -26.50 28.87
C SER A 118 2.95 -26.97 28.63
N GLU A 119 1.95 -26.08 28.53
CA GLU A 119 0.56 -26.48 28.27
C GLU A 119 0.40 -27.09 26.88
N MET A 120 1.09 -26.54 25.88
CA MET A 120 1.09 -27.11 24.53
C MET A 120 1.72 -28.51 24.53
N ILE A 121 2.85 -28.70 25.21
CA ILE A 121 3.49 -30.01 25.37
C ILE A 121 2.56 -30.98 26.11
N HIS A 122 1.89 -30.53 27.17
CA HIS A 122 0.92 -31.32 27.92
C HIS A 122 -0.28 -31.73 27.05
N LEU A 123 -0.80 -30.83 26.23
CA LEU A 123 -1.86 -31.14 25.26
C LEU A 123 -1.41 -32.20 24.25
N ILE A 124 -0.22 -32.04 23.66
CA ILE A 124 0.34 -32.96 22.67
C ILE A 124 0.53 -34.34 23.29
N ARG A 125 1.13 -34.41 24.49
CA ARG A 125 1.35 -35.67 25.22
C ARG A 125 0.04 -36.32 25.64
N ARG A 126 -0.91 -35.56 26.20
CA ARG A 126 -2.22 -36.07 26.63
C ARG A 126 -3.05 -36.57 25.45
N SER A 127 -3.04 -35.84 24.35
CA SER A 127 -3.81 -36.18 23.15
C SER A 127 -3.14 -37.27 22.30
N SER A 128 -1.83 -37.51 22.49
CA SER A 128 -1.03 -38.38 21.62
C SER A 128 -1.16 -38.03 20.13
N CYS A 129 -1.34 -36.74 19.82
CA CYS A 129 -1.60 -36.26 18.47
C CYS A 129 -0.31 -36.14 17.65
N VAL A 130 -0.43 -36.23 16.32
CA VAL A 130 0.69 -36.10 15.39
C VAL A 130 0.52 -34.81 14.58
N LEU A 131 1.17 -33.74 15.04
CA LEU A 131 1.15 -32.46 14.36
C LEU A 131 2.00 -32.49 13.07
N LYS A 132 1.38 -32.02 11.98
CA LYS A 132 2.02 -31.80 10.67
C LYS A 132 2.29 -30.32 10.42
N LYS A 133 1.46 -29.42 10.97
CA LYS A 133 1.59 -27.97 10.83
C LYS A 133 1.47 -27.27 12.19
N LEU A 134 2.36 -26.33 12.44
CA LEU A 134 2.41 -25.53 13.66
C LEU A 134 2.64 -24.07 13.27
N VAL A 135 1.71 -23.20 13.66
CA VAL A 135 1.83 -21.74 13.52
C VAL A 135 1.83 -21.14 14.91
N LEU A 136 2.86 -20.37 15.23
CA LEU A 136 3.03 -19.69 16.51
C LEU A 136 3.19 -18.20 16.26
N ASP A 137 2.26 -17.38 16.73
CA ASP A 137 2.34 -15.92 16.69
C ASP A 137 2.56 -15.44 18.13
N ILE A 138 3.81 -15.16 18.53
CA ILE A 138 4.20 -14.97 19.94
C ILE A 138 4.64 -13.53 20.20
N GLU A 139 4.01 -12.86 21.15
CA GLU A 139 4.53 -11.63 21.77
C GLU A 139 5.51 -11.99 22.90
N VAL A 140 6.81 -11.70 22.73
CA VAL A 140 7.87 -12.19 23.64
C VAL A 140 8.47 -11.07 24.48
N ASP A 141 8.35 -11.19 25.80
CA ASP A 141 9.25 -10.56 26.77
C ASP A 141 10.32 -11.57 27.19
N GLY A 142 11.60 -11.26 26.95
CA GLY A 142 12.76 -11.80 27.68
C GLY A 142 12.93 -13.33 27.86
N ASN A 143 13.94 -13.87 27.17
CA ASN A 143 14.85 -14.97 27.58
C ASN A 143 14.32 -16.38 27.94
N ARG A 144 13.03 -16.70 27.77
CA ARG A 144 12.55 -18.09 27.87
C ARG A 144 11.68 -18.47 26.67
N SER A 145 12.28 -18.99 25.61
CA SER A 145 11.51 -19.66 24.56
C SER A 145 11.54 -21.18 24.80
N GLY A 146 10.45 -21.74 25.32
CA GLY A 146 10.23 -23.19 25.39
C GLY A 146 10.04 -23.88 24.03
N VAL A 147 10.16 -23.12 22.93
CA VAL A 147 10.06 -23.56 21.54
C VAL A 147 10.93 -24.80 21.28
N SER A 148 12.13 -24.90 21.87
CA SER A 148 13.00 -26.07 21.68
C SER A 148 12.39 -27.37 22.21
N GLU A 149 11.74 -27.31 23.37
CA GLU A 149 11.08 -28.48 23.97
C GLU A 149 9.81 -28.84 23.20
N LEU A 150 9.05 -27.83 22.76
CA LEU A 150 7.87 -28.00 21.92
C LEU A 150 8.21 -28.67 20.58
N LEU A 151 9.26 -28.20 19.90
CA LEU A 151 9.74 -28.82 18.65
C LEU A 151 10.26 -30.25 18.87
N GLY A 152 10.80 -30.54 20.05
CA GLY A 152 11.17 -31.89 20.48
C GLY A 152 9.97 -32.82 20.66
N ALA A 153 8.84 -32.28 21.10
CA ALA A 153 7.58 -33.03 21.23
C ALA A 153 6.88 -33.28 19.87
N THR A 154 7.29 -32.61 18.79
CA THR A 154 6.65 -32.69 17.46
C THR A 154 7.59 -33.18 16.35
N PRO A 155 8.09 -34.44 16.39
CA PRO A 155 9.10 -34.92 15.44
C PRO A 155 8.59 -35.10 13.99
N LYS A 156 7.27 -35.22 13.78
CA LYS A 156 6.65 -35.43 12.45
C LYS A 156 6.15 -34.14 11.79
N LEU A 157 6.54 -32.99 12.32
CA LEU A 157 6.12 -31.69 11.82
C LEU A 157 6.73 -31.42 10.44
N GLU A 158 5.90 -31.03 9.47
CA GLU A 158 6.29 -30.76 8.09
C GLU A 158 6.31 -29.25 7.75
N ASP A 159 5.48 -28.46 8.43
CA ASP A 159 5.31 -27.02 8.23
C ASP A 159 5.38 -26.26 9.55
N LEU A 160 6.33 -25.34 9.66
CA LEU A 160 6.55 -24.50 10.83
C LEU A 160 6.49 -23.03 10.43
N SER A 161 5.59 -22.27 11.06
CA SER A 161 5.52 -20.81 10.97
C SER A 161 5.69 -20.22 12.36
N VAL A 162 6.68 -19.34 12.53
CA VAL A 162 6.83 -18.59 13.78
C VAL A 162 6.89 -17.10 13.47
N ASP A 163 5.89 -16.39 13.97
CA ASP A 163 5.76 -14.95 13.94
C ASP A 163 6.04 -14.38 15.32
N PHE A 164 6.80 -13.29 15.40
CA PHE A 164 7.14 -12.62 16.65
C PHE A 164 6.49 -11.25 16.66
N LEU A 165 5.45 -11.10 17.48
CA LEU A 165 4.73 -9.83 17.65
C LEU A 165 5.54 -8.93 18.61
N ILE A 166 5.70 -7.66 18.26
CA ILE A 166 6.62 -6.74 18.96
C ILE A 166 5.97 -6.26 20.27
N ALA A 167 6.45 -6.77 21.41
CA ALA A 167 6.33 -6.08 22.70
C ALA A 167 7.29 -4.87 22.72
N LYS A 168 6.96 -3.83 23.49
CA LYS A 168 7.73 -2.57 23.62
C LYS A 168 9.17 -2.81 24.13
N GLY A 169 10.10 -3.22 23.26
CA GLY A 169 11.48 -3.51 23.65
C GLY A 169 12.37 -3.97 22.51
N ASP A 170 13.67 -4.01 22.77
CA ASP A 170 14.73 -4.30 21.80
C ASP A 170 14.71 -5.79 21.37
N THR A 171 14.05 -6.10 20.24
CA THR A 171 13.77 -7.48 19.76
C THR A 171 14.93 -8.14 19.00
N SER A 172 16.19 -7.94 19.40
CA SER A 172 17.35 -8.56 18.73
C SER A 172 17.51 -10.07 18.98
N TRP A 173 16.63 -10.69 19.78
CA TRP A 173 16.85 -12.02 20.37
C TRP A 173 16.07 -13.18 19.71
N SER A 174 14.90 -12.93 19.10
CA SER A 174 13.90 -13.99 18.87
C SER A 174 14.23 -14.96 17.72
N CYS A 175 14.70 -14.47 16.58
CA CYS A 175 15.03 -15.34 15.43
C CYS A 175 16.30 -16.17 15.67
N ARG A 176 17.25 -15.63 16.44
CA ARG A 176 18.57 -16.24 16.68
C ARG A 176 18.44 -17.59 17.40
N GLN A 177 17.51 -17.70 18.34
CA GLN A 177 17.30 -18.93 19.10
C GLN A 177 16.69 -20.04 18.23
N ILE A 178 15.72 -19.71 17.36
CA ILE A 178 15.17 -20.69 16.40
C ILE A 178 16.24 -21.13 15.41
N ILE A 179 17.06 -20.21 14.90
CA ILE A 179 18.18 -20.53 14.01
C ILE A 179 19.17 -21.47 14.72
N GLN A 180 19.48 -21.24 16.00
CA GLN A 180 20.35 -22.12 16.79
C GLN A 180 19.74 -23.50 17.06
N VAL A 181 18.45 -23.56 17.41
CA VAL A 181 17.72 -24.81 17.68
C VAL A 181 17.58 -25.66 16.41
N LEU A 182 17.44 -25.00 15.25
CA LEU A 182 17.40 -25.66 13.95
C LEU A 182 18.79 -25.92 13.37
N ALA A 183 19.87 -25.26 13.79
CA ALA A 183 21.21 -25.59 13.30
C ALA A 183 21.63 -27.00 13.75
N MET A 184 22.25 -27.78 12.85
CA MET A 184 22.85 -29.06 13.28
C MET A 184 24.06 -28.79 14.17
N ALA A 185 24.18 -29.53 15.27
CA ALA A 185 25.41 -29.54 16.04
C ALA A 185 26.56 -30.03 15.15
N SER A 186 27.72 -29.37 15.30
CA SER A 186 29.00 -29.63 14.62
C SER A 186 29.26 -31.12 14.37
N PRO A 187 29.93 -31.50 13.25
CA PRO A 187 30.20 -32.90 12.87
C PRO A 187 30.84 -33.77 13.97
N ASP A 188 31.48 -33.17 14.98
CA ASP A 188 32.11 -33.90 16.09
C ASP A 188 31.18 -34.24 17.27
N LYS A 189 29.93 -33.73 17.32
CA LYS A 189 28.92 -34.10 18.33
C LYS A 189 27.50 -34.12 17.71
N PRO A 190 26.91 -35.29 17.40
CA PRO A 190 25.56 -35.35 16.87
C PRO A 190 24.55 -34.96 17.98
N GLY A 191 24.09 -33.72 17.94
CA GLY A 191 22.94 -33.26 18.71
C GLY A 191 21.63 -33.82 18.13
N PRO A 192 20.54 -33.85 18.91
CA PRO A 192 19.24 -34.35 18.44
C PRO A 192 18.73 -33.50 17.27
N GLN A 193 18.36 -34.16 16.16
CA GLN A 193 17.73 -33.48 15.02
C GLN A 193 16.26 -33.19 15.35
N LEU A 194 16.00 -31.98 15.84
CA LEU A 194 14.65 -31.51 16.11
C LEU A 194 13.89 -31.30 14.79
N VAL A 195 12.70 -31.88 14.67
CA VAL A 195 11.86 -31.81 13.45
C VAL A 195 12.57 -32.26 12.16
N PRO A 196 12.89 -33.55 12.01
CA PRO A 196 13.56 -34.10 10.83
C PRO A 196 12.70 -34.08 9.55
N GLU A 197 11.38 -33.94 9.67
CA GLU A 197 10.42 -33.98 8.55
C GLU A 197 10.10 -32.61 7.95
N LEU A 198 10.75 -31.54 8.43
CA LEU A 198 10.42 -30.17 8.05
C LEU A 198 10.65 -29.90 6.55
N LYS A 199 9.62 -29.40 5.88
CA LYS A 199 9.60 -29.06 4.45
C LYS A 199 9.35 -27.57 4.21
N CYS A 200 8.59 -26.91 5.08
CA CYS A 200 8.26 -25.49 4.96
C CYS A 200 8.64 -24.76 6.24
N LEU A 201 9.31 -23.61 6.09
CA LEU A 201 9.73 -22.77 7.21
C LEU A 201 9.35 -21.31 6.92
N THR A 202 8.50 -20.73 7.77
CA THR A 202 8.18 -19.30 7.76
C THR A 202 8.69 -18.66 9.04
N LEU A 203 9.53 -17.64 8.92
CA LEU A 203 10.09 -16.91 10.05
C LEU A 203 9.87 -15.42 9.87
N THR A 204 9.46 -14.75 10.95
CA THR A 204 9.49 -13.30 11.03
C THR A 204 10.85 -12.82 11.54
N CYS A 205 11.45 -11.85 10.85
CA CYS A 205 12.77 -11.30 11.08
C CYS A 205 12.68 -9.81 11.48
N ASN A 206 13.34 -9.46 12.59
CA ASN A 206 13.40 -8.09 13.13
C ASN A 206 14.82 -7.49 12.95
N HIS A 207 15.02 -6.22 13.36
CA HIS A 207 16.33 -5.56 13.38
C HIS A 207 17.32 -6.32 14.30
N GLY A 208 18.14 -7.20 13.71
CA GLY A 208 19.02 -8.11 14.44
C GLY A 208 19.17 -9.49 13.80
N PHE A 209 18.43 -9.77 12.73
CA PHE A 209 18.62 -10.97 11.91
C PHE A 209 20.05 -11.02 11.33
N ASP A 210 20.81 -12.06 11.67
CA ASP A 210 22.10 -12.37 11.06
C ASP A 210 21.91 -13.32 9.87
N PRO A 211 22.07 -12.84 8.62
CA PRO A 211 21.90 -13.66 7.44
C PRO A 211 22.87 -14.84 7.39
N GLN A 212 24.08 -14.69 7.94
CA GLN A 212 25.10 -15.73 7.86
C GLN A 212 24.74 -16.93 8.73
N SER A 213 24.36 -16.71 10.00
CA SER A 213 23.86 -17.77 10.88
C SER A 213 22.65 -18.52 10.28
N PHE A 214 21.76 -17.81 9.58
CA PHE A 214 20.63 -18.43 8.89
C PHE A 214 21.08 -19.32 7.73
N VAL A 215 21.99 -18.82 6.88
CA VAL A 215 22.58 -19.61 5.78
C VAL A 215 23.28 -20.85 6.31
N ASP A 216 24.10 -20.71 7.36
CA ASP A 216 24.81 -21.82 7.99
C ASP A 216 23.83 -22.88 8.53
N MET A 217 22.74 -22.47 9.15
CA MET A 217 21.67 -23.37 9.58
C MET A 217 21.03 -24.10 8.39
N VAL A 218 20.69 -23.39 7.31
CA VAL A 218 20.09 -24.01 6.12
C VAL A 218 21.06 -24.98 5.45
N GLU A 219 22.32 -24.60 5.30
CA GLU A 219 23.37 -25.46 4.74
C GLU A 219 23.60 -26.69 5.61
N SER A 220 23.60 -26.54 6.94
CA SER A 220 23.81 -27.66 7.86
C SER A 220 22.77 -28.76 7.68
N ARG A 221 21.51 -28.41 7.39
CA ARG A 221 20.39 -29.36 7.29
C ARG A 221 20.01 -29.81 5.89
N TRP A 222 20.14 -28.93 4.89
CA TRP A 222 19.52 -29.13 3.57
C TRP A 222 20.52 -29.06 2.40
N ARG A 223 21.83 -29.01 2.65
CA ARG A 223 22.83 -28.99 1.57
C ARG A 223 22.76 -30.24 0.70
N VAL A 224 22.83 -30.02 -0.61
CA VAL A 224 23.00 -31.07 -1.63
C VAL A 224 24.49 -31.23 -1.89
N CYS A 225 25.07 -32.41 -1.67
CA CYS A 225 26.44 -32.70 -2.08
C CYS A 225 26.53 -32.59 -3.61
N SER A 226 27.18 -31.53 -4.11
CA SER A 226 27.52 -31.38 -5.51
C SER A 226 28.77 -32.17 -5.83
N TYR A 227 28.62 -33.19 -6.68
CA TYR A 227 29.67 -33.92 -7.41
C TYR A 227 30.78 -34.61 -6.61
N GLY A 228 30.65 -35.93 -6.50
CA GLY A 228 31.77 -36.86 -6.69
C GLY A 228 32.79 -37.01 -5.57
N THR A 229 32.41 -37.63 -4.46
CA THR A 229 33.29 -38.54 -3.70
C THR A 229 32.45 -39.63 -3.03
N LEU A 230 32.93 -40.87 -3.14
CA LEU A 230 32.31 -42.10 -2.68
C LEU A 230 32.13 -42.15 -1.15
N GLU A 231 31.02 -42.80 -0.75
CA GLU A 231 30.79 -43.57 0.50
C GLU A 231 31.08 -42.83 1.83
N SER A 232 30.24 -42.74 2.85
CA SER A 232 29.11 -43.52 3.40
C SER A 232 28.66 -42.68 4.61
N HIS A 233 27.39 -42.33 4.80
CA HIS A 233 26.41 -43.08 5.60
C HIS A 233 25.06 -42.39 5.48
N GLY A 234 24.01 -43.19 5.39
CA GLY A 234 22.68 -42.76 5.02
C GLY A 234 22.02 -41.72 5.93
N THR A 235 21.34 -40.78 5.30
CA THR A 235 19.89 -40.59 5.38
C THR A 235 19.51 -39.77 4.14
N HIS A 236 18.38 -40.07 3.50
CA HIS A 236 17.89 -39.25 2.39
C HIS A 236 17.73 -37.80 2.87
N VAL A 237 18.59 -36.88 2.44
CA VAL A 237 18.46 -35.45 2.74
C VAL A 237 17.13 -34.98 2.12
N LYS A 238 16.12 -34.77 2.97
CA LYS A 238 14.79 -34.30 2.54
C LYS A 238 14.92 -32.86 2.09
N ARG A 239 14.49 -32.54 0.86
CA ARG A 239 14.56 -31.17 0.34
C ARG A 239 13.56 -30.27 1.05
N LEU A 240 14.03 -29.12 1.51
CA LEU A 240 13.17 -28.02 1.91
C LEU A 240 12.41 -27.51 0.68
N LYS A 241 11.08 -27.39 0.79
CA LYS A 241 10.19 -26.97 -0.31
C LYS A 241 10.01 -25.46 -0.35
N SER A 242 9.96 -24.79 0.81
CA SER A 242 9.66 -23.36 0.90
C SER A 242 10.32 -22.75 2.14
N ILE A 243 10.95 -21.59 1.94
CA ILE A 243 11.38 -20.68 3.01
C ILE A 243 10.68 -19.35 2.75
N VAL A 244 10.06 -18.80 3.79
CA VAL A 244 9.51 -17.45 3.77
C VAL A 244 10.10 -16.67 4.94
N LEU A 245 10.82 -15.58 4.63
CA LEU A 245 11.28 -14.61 5.62
C LEU A 245 10.37 -13.39 5.55
N ARG A 246 9.64 -13.11 6.63
CA ARG A 246 8.80 -11.91 6.77
C ARG A 246 9.58 -10.85 7.53
N HIS A 247 9.76 -9.66 6.96
CA HIS A 247 10.39 -8.57 7.70
C HIS A 247 9.29 -7.75 8.38
N VAL A 248 9.32 -7.63 9.70
CA VAL A 248 8.48 -6.66 10.43
C VAL A 248 9.32 -5.41 10.63
N GLU A 249 9.03 -4.36 9.85
CA GLU A 249 9.55 -3.04 10.17
C GLU A 249 8.96 -2.61 11.52
N THR A 250 9.81 -2.12 12.42
CA THR A 250 9.40 -1.65 13.75
C THR A 250 8.38 -0.52 13.62
N VAL A 251 7.10 -0.86 13.75
CA VAL A 251 6.03 0.11 13.93
C VAL A 251 6.05 0.54 15.40
N VAL A 252 7.04 1.37 15.77
CA VAL A 252 6.95 2.15 17.00
C VAL A 252 5.82 3.15 16.80
N GLY A 253 4.62 2.82 17.28
CA GLY A 253 3.60 3.77 17.72
C GLY A 253 3.37 4.99 16.82
N ARG A 254 3.40 4.84 15.50
CA ARG A 254 2.68 5.73 14.60
C ARG A 254 1.55 4.90 14.04
N LEU A 255 0.31 5.39 14.24
CA LEU A 255 -0.79 5.20 13.29
C LEU A 255 -0.18 4.95 11.91
N GLU A 256 -0.57 3.87 11.22
CA GLU A 256 -0.15 3.58 9.84
C GLU A 256 0.18 4.90 9.14
N PRO A 257 1.43 5.18 8.71
CA PRO A 257 1.64 6.38 7.93
C PRO A 257 0.72 6.21 6.72
N PRO A 258 -0.34 7.03 6.57
CA PRO A 258 -1.26 6.85 5.47
C PRO A 258 -0.40 6.95 4.24
N MET A 259 -0.28 5.85 3.45
CA MET A 259 0.74 5.68 2.40
C MET A 259 1.30 7.03 1.96
N LEU A 260 2.45 7.43 2.54
CA LEU A 260 2.87 8.84 2.57
C LEU A 260 2.71 9.40 1.17
N VAL A 261 1.82 10.38 1.02
CA VAL A 261 1.65 11.09 -0.24
C VAL A 261 3.05 11.59 -0.59
N PRO A 262 3.67 11.16 -1.71
CA PRO A 262 5.04 11.51 -1.99
C PRO A 262 5.10 13.01 -2.30
N LEU A 263 5.51 13.78 -1.29
CA LEU A 263 5.78 15.20 -1.39
C LEU A 263 7.23 15.40 -1.85
N ALA A 264 7.49 16.50 -2.55
CA ALA A 264 8.82 16.88 -2.94
C ALA A 264 9.67 17.15 -1.69
N SER A 265 10.92 16.68 -1.70
CA SER A 265 11.86 16.99 -0.62
C SER A 265 12.24 18.47 -0.67
N LEU A 266 12.69 19.02 0.46
CA LEU A 266 13.13 20.42 0.54
C LEU A 266 14.20 20.75 -0.52
N ALA A 267 15.15 19.85 -0.77
CA ALA A 267 16.15 20.01 -1.81
C ALA A 267 15.55 20.09 -3.24
N GLN A 268 14.48 19.34 -3.52
CA GLN A 268 13.77 19.41 -4.80
C GLN A 268 12.95 20.69 -4.95
N ILE A 269 12.48 21.27 -3.83
CA ILE A 269 11.72 22.51 -3.80
C ILE A 269 12.65 23.70 -4.01
N GLU A 270 13.81 23.72 -3.36
CA GLU A 270 14.78 24.81 -3.45
C GLU A 270 15.35 24.98 -4.86
N SER A 271 15.62 23.88 -5.57
CA SER A 271 16.07 23.93 -6.95
C SER A 271 15.49 22.78 -7.76
N THR A 272 14.59 23.11 -8.69
CA THR A 272 14.08 22.13 -9.64
C THR A 272 15.16 21.76 -10.66
N PRO A 273 15.10 20.58 -11.29
CA PRO A 273 16.01 20.23 -12.39
C PRO A 273 15.94 21.21 -13.57
N SER A 274 14.76 21.76 -13.87
CA SER A 274 14.60 22.77 -14.93
C SER A 274 15.26 24.10 -14.55
N HIS A 275 15.16 24.52 -13.28
CA HIS A 275 15.84 25.71 -12.77
C HIS A 275 17.36 25.56 -12.84
N ALA A 276 17.90 24.39 -12.49
CA ALA A 276 19.32 24.07 -12.64
C ALA A 276 19.80 24.13 -14.11
N ASP A 277 18.92 23.88 -15.08
CA ASP A 277 19.17 24.04 -16.52
C ASP A 277 19.03 25.49 -17.03
N GLY A 278 18.72 26.46 -16.15
CA GLY A 278 18.59 27.88 -16.47
C GLY A 278 17.18 28.32 -16.86
N LEU A 279 16.15 27.51 -16.63
CA LEU A 279 14.77 27.90 -16.87
C LEU A 279 14.24 28.74 -15.69
N PRO A 280 13.69 29.96 -15.90
CA PRO A 280 13.14 30.76 -14.81
C PRO A 280 11.92 30.09 -14.15
N ASP A 281 11.80 30.19 -12.83
CA ASP A 281 10.69 29.61 -12.05
C ASP A 281 9.31 30.06 -12.53
N THR A 282 9.20 31.30 -13.00
CA THR A 282 7.93 31.83 -13.50
C THR A 282 7.48 31.12 -14.76
N LEU A 283 8.41 30.93 -15.70
CA LEU A 283 8.20 30.25 -16.96
C LEU A 283 7.98 28.75 -16.76
N GLU A 284 8.74 28.13 -15.84
CA GLU A 284 8.52 26.72 -15.47
C GLU A 284 7.10 26.52 -14.92
N ALA A 285 6.67 27.37 -13.98
CA ALA A 285 5.32 27.29 -13.42
C ALA A 285 4.23 27.47 -14.49
N ASP A 286 4.42 28.40 -15.44
CA ASP A 286 3.47 28.62 -16.53
C ASP A 286 3.43 27.42 -17.51
N LEU A 287 4.57 26.77 -17.77
CA LEU A 287 4.65 25.54 -18.56
C LEU A 287 3.98 24.35 -17.87
N ARG A 288 4.20 24.19 -16.55
CA ARG A 288 3.52 23.15 -15.76
C ARG A 288 2.00 23.36 -15.79
N ALA A 289 1.53 24.60 -15.58
CA ALA A 289 0.11 24.94 -15.66
C ALA A 289 -0.46 24.67 -17.06
N ALA A 290 0.27 25.00 -18.12
CA ALA A 290 -0.14 24.72 -19.50
C ALA A 290 -0.24 23.21 -19.78
N GLY A 291 0.71 22.41 -19.27
CA GLY A 291 0.66 20.94 -19.35
C GLY A 291 -0.55 20.36 -18.63
N CYS A 292 -0.83 20.80 -17.40
CA CYS A 292 -2.03 20.39 -16.67
C CYS A 292 -3.33 20.78 -17.38
N LYS A 293 -3.38 21.96 -18.02
CA LYS A 293 -4.52 22.39 -18.82
C LYS A 293 -4.72 21.49 -20.06
N LEU A 294 -3.64 21.12 -20.75
CA LEU A 294 -3.69 20.16 -21.87
C LEU A 294 -4.22 18.80 -21.42
N ILE A 295 -3.79 18.29 -20.26
CA ILE A 295 -4.31 17.04 -19.68
C ILE A 295 -5.82 17.14 -19.45
N HIS A 296 -6.28 18.24 -18.87
CA HIS A 296 -7.70 18.45 -18.57
C HIS A 296 -8.55 18.54 -19.84
N GLU A 297 -8.13 19.34 -20.82
CA GLU A 297 -8.81 19.45 -22.12
C GLU A 297 -8.85 18.10 -22.85
N ALA A 298 -7.76 17.33 -22.82
CA ALA A 298 -7.71 16.01 -23.43
C ALA A 298 -8.64 15.02 -22.72
N ALA A 299 -8.66 15.02 -21.37
CA ALA A 299 -9.55 14.17 -20.59
C ALA A 299 -11.03 14.45 -20.87
N LEU A 300 -11.41 15.72 -21.02
CA LEU A 300 -12.76 16.12 -21.41
C LEU A 300 -13.13 15.60 -22.81
N LEU A 301 -12.24 15.77 -23.80
CA LEU A 301 -12.48 15.29 -25.17
C LEU A 301 -12.54 13.76 -25.28
N LEU A 302 -11.83 13.06 -24.40
CA LEU A 302 -11.83 11.59 -24.30
C LEU A 302 -12.92 11.03 -23.39
N ASN A 303 -13.79 11.90 -22.85
CA ASN A 303 -14.84 11.56 -21.88
C ASN A 303 -14.32 10.72 -20.71
N GLN A 304 -13.15 11.09 -20.17
CA GLN A 304 -12.51 10.44 -19.04
C GLN A 304 -13.11 10.89 -17.71
N GLN A 305 -13.04 10.00 -16.71
CA GLN A 305 -13.47 10.35 -15.36
C GLN A 305 -12.57 11.45 -14.77
N GLN A 306 -13.16 12.37 -14.00
CA GLN A 306 -12.41 13.44 -13.34
C GLN A 306 -11.32 12.90 -12.41
N ALA A 307 -11.55 11.74 -11.78
CA ALA A 307 -10.55 11.08 -10.96
C ALA A 307 -9.28 10.73 -11.76
N ALA A 308 -9.43 10.18 -12.98
CA ALA A 308 -8.30 9.88 -13.86
C ALA A 308 -7.58 11.15 -14.34
N ALA A 309 -8.34 12.19 -14.69
CA ALA A 309 -7.78 13.49 -15.10
C ALA A 309 -6.96 14.15 -13.97
N ALA A 310 -7.50 14.17 -12.75
CA ALA A 310 -6.82 14.73 -11.59
C ALA A 310 -5.57 13.92 -11.22
N THR A 311 -5.64 12.59 -11.26
CA THR A 311 -4.48 11.71 -11.06
C THR A 311 -3.38 12.01 -12.08
N ALA A 312 -3.73 12.16 -13.36
CA ALA A 312 -2.78 12.51 -14.42
C ALA A 312 -2.08 13.86 -14.14
N GLN A 313 -2.82 14.89 -13.73
CA GLN A 313 -2.26 16.19 -13.40
C GLN A 313 -1.30 16.13 -12.20
N ILE A 314 -1.63 15.34 -11.17
CA ILE A 314 -0.78 15.18 -9.98
C ILE A 314 0.53 14.44 -10.34
N LEU A 315 0.44 13.34 -11.08
CA LEU A 315 1.63 12.62 -11.56
C LEU A 315 2.51 13.50 -12.44
N PHE A 316 1.89 14.32 -13.30
CA PHE A 316 2.58 15.28 -14.15
C PHE A 316 3.31 16.35 -13.32
N GLN A 317 2.68 16.92 -12.28
CA GLN A 317 3.35 17.90 -11.40
C GLN A 317 4.53 17.29 -10.66
N ARG A 318 4.39 16.06 -10.15
CA ARG A 318 5.48 15.34 -9.45
C ARG A 318 6.66 15.05 -10.36
N PHE A 319 6.42 14.73 -11.63
CA PHE A 319 7.47 14.41 -12.59
C PHE A 319 8.53 15.51 -12.73
N TRP A 320 8.13 16.78 -12.72
CA TRP A 320 9.03 17.92 -12.90
C TRP A 320 9.91 18.24 -11.68
N TYR A 321 9.72 17.54 -10.56
CA TYR A 321 10.66 17.56 -9.43
C TYR A 321 11.79 16.53 -9.57
N ALA A 322 11.74 15.66 -10.58
CA ALA A 322 12.74 14.63 -10.85
C ALA A 322 13.35 14.71 -12.28
N ALA A 323 12.81 15.57 -13.14
CA ALA A 323 13.20 15.70 -14.53
C ALA A 323 13.12 17.15 -15.02
N SER A 324 13.92 17.48 -16.05
CA SER A 324 14.00 18.83 -16.62
C SER A 324 13.19 18.95 -17.93
N MET A 325 12.55 20.10 -18.11
CA MET A 325 11.83 20.48 -19.36
C MET A 325 12.75 20.65 -20.58
N ARG A 326 14.08 20.69 -20.35
CA ARG A 326 15.08 20.67 -21.43
C ARG A 326 15.16 19.30 -22.11
N ASP A 327 14.99 18.24 -21.34
CA ASP A 327 15.16 16.85 -21.80
C ASP A 327 13.83 16.23 -22.23
N PHE A 328 12.75 16.57 -21.52
CA PHE A 328 11.44 15.99 -21.73
C PHE A 328 10.45 17.04 -22.25
N SER A 329 9.63 16.64 -23.22
CA SER A 329 8.59 17.47 -23.83
C SER A 329 7.37 17.54 -22.90
N VAL A 330 6.89 18.75 -22.60
CA VAL A 330 5.70 18.96 -21.77
C VAL A 330 4.47 18.26 -22.37
N ALA A 331 4.31 18.37 -23.70
CA ALA A 331 3.21 17.72 -24.42
C ALA A 331 3.27 16.19 -24.34
N ASP A 332 4.46 15.60 -24.51
CA ASP A 332 4.61 14.14 -24.54
C ASP A 332 4.41 13.54 -23.14
N VAL A 333 4.95 14.21 -22.11
CA VAL A 333 4.77 13.81 -20.71
C VAL A 333 3.31 13.97 -20.29
N ALA A 334 2.62 15.03 -20.70
CA ALA A 334 1.19 15.21 -20.44
C ALA A 334 0.34 14.08 -21.05
N MET A 335 0.65 13.70 -22.28
CA MET A 335 0.00 12.58 -22.98
C MET A 335 0.27 11.24 -22.29
N GLY A 336 1.52 10.99 -21.90
CA GLY A 336 1.91 9.81 -21.12
C GLY A 336 1.25 9.76 -19.75
N ALA A 337 1.11 10.89 -19.06
CA ALA A 337 0.49 10.97 -17.74
C ALA A 337 -1.00 10.63 -17.78
N LEU A 338 -1.74 11.13 -18.79
CA LEU A 338 -3.14 10.78 -18.97
C LEU A 338 -3.33 9.30 -19.33
N TYR A 339 -2.47 8.77 -20.20
CA TYR A 339 -2.50 7.34 -20.56
C TYR A 339 -2.24 6.44 -19.35
N LEU A 340 -1.20 6.76 -18.57
CA LEU A 340 -0.87 6.02 -17.35
C LEU A 340 -2.01 6.09 -16.34
N ALA A 341 -2.54 7.29 -16.07
CA ALA A 341 -3.64 7.48 -15.12
C ALA A 341 -4.92 6.75 -15.54
N SER A 342 -5.21 6.65 -16.85
CA SER A 342 -6.36 5.87 -17.36
C SER A 342 -6.27 4.39 -16.99
N LYS A 343 -5.06 3.83 -16.95
CA LYS A 343 -4.83 2.44 -16.51
C LYS A 343 -4.93 2.30 -14.99
N LEU A 344 -4.40 3.26 -14.24
CA LEU A 344 -4.46 3.27 -12.77
C LEU A 344 -5.89 3.41 -12.24
N ALA A 345 -6.74 4.16 -12.93
CA ALA A 345 -8.13 4.37 -12.57
C ALA A 345 -9.11 3.40 -13.26
N GLU A 346 -8.60 2.30 -13.83
CA GLU A 346 -9.41 1.25 -14.50
C GLU A 346 -10.36 1.75 -15.60
N CYS A 347 -10.01 2.86 -16.26
CA CYS A 347 -10.75 3.45 -17.37
C CYS A 347 -9.85 3.61 -18.62
N PRO A 348 -9.29 2.49 -19.16
CA PRO A 348 -8.25 2.55 -20.17
C PRO A 348 -8.72 3.22 -21.47
N VAL A 349 -7.86 4.10 -22.01
CA VAL A 349 -8.10 4.80 -23.28
C VAL A 349 -7.43 4.07 -24.44
N ARG A 350 -8.10 4.02 -25.59
CA ARG A 350 -7.48 3.56 -26.85
C ARG A 350 -6.41 4.55 -27.29
N ILE A 351 -5.19 4.05 -27.52
CA ILE A 351 -4.04 4.86 -27.94
C ILE A 351 -4.40 5.76 -29.14
N ARG A 352 -5.12 5.24 -30.14
CA ARG A 352 -5.52 6.02 -31.33
C ARG A 352 -6.32 7.27 -30.97
N ASP A 353 -7.28 7.13 -30.08
CA ASP A 353 -8.18 8.21 -29.69
C ASP A 353 -7.41 9.25 -28.88
N LEU A 354 -6.56 8.80 -27.95
CA LEU A 354 -5.64 9.64 -27.19
C LEU A 354 -4.73 10.47 -28.12
N LEU A 355 -4.06 9.80 -29.06
CA LEU A 355 -3.13 10.46 -29.98
C LEU A 355 -3.85 11.49 -30.87
N ASN A 356 -5.04 11.18 -31.37
CA ASN A 356 -5.83 12.11 -32.18
C ASN A 356 -6.26 13.34 -31.37
N VAL A 357 -6.69 13.16 -30.12
CA VAL A 357 -7.08 14.27 -29.24
C VAL A 357 -5.89 15.19 -28.96
N PHE A 358 -4.74 14.63 -28.57
CA PHE A 358 -3.53 15.43 -28.36
C PHE A 358 -3.06 16.11 -29.67
N HIS A 359 -3.19 15.45 -30.81
CA HIS A 359 -2.89 16.04 -32.12
C HIS A 359 -3.77 17.27 -32.40
N VAL A 360 -5.08 17.19 -32.14
CA VAL A 360 -6.02 18.33 -32.27
C VAL A 360 -5.62 19.48 -31.33
N LEU A 361 -5.36 19.17 -30.06
CA LEU A 361 -5.06 20.20 -29.05
C LEU A 361 -3.76 20.94 -29.35
N LEU A 362 -2.73 20.21 -29.77
CA LEU A 362 -1.46 20.80 -30.17
C LEU A 362 -1.57 21.60 -31.48
N HIS A 363 -2.37 21.13 -32.44
CA HIS A 363 -2.68 21.88 -33.66
C HIS A 363 -3.37 23.22 -33.32
N ARG A 364 -4.37 23.19 -32.44
CA ARG A 364 -5.04 24.41 -31.92
C ARG A 364 -4.09 25.35 -31.18
N ALA A 365 -3.08 24.79 -30.51
CA ALA A 365 -2.05 25.57 -29.84
C ALA A 365 -1.01 26.18 -30.81
N GLY A 366 -1.05 25.85 -32.10
CA GLY A 366 -0.08 26.29 -33.11
C GLY A 366 1.24 25.53 -33.06
N VAL A 367 1.26 24.34 -32.46
CA VAL A 367 2.45 23.51 -32.32
C VAL A 367 2.54 22.54 -33.50
N SER A 368 3.54 22.72 -34.37
CA SER A 368 3.74 21.86 -35.55
C SER A 368 4.16 20.44 -35.15
N ILE A 369 3.37 19.44 -35.54
CA ILE A 369 3.65 18.02 -35.30
C ILE A 369 4.31 17.42 -36.55
N GLY A 370 5.64 17.49 -36.66
CA GLY A 370 6.39 16.76 -37.70
C GLY A 370 7.81 17.26 -37.93
N LYS A 371 8.67 16.38 -38.44
CA LYS A 371 10.03 16.70 -38.94
C LYS A 371 10.01 17.24 -40.38
N ASP A 372 8.89 17.16 -41.08
CA ASP A 372 8.80 17.54 -42.49
C ASP A 372 8.45 19.02 -42.66
N GLY A 373 9.47 19.87 -42.55
CA GLY A 373 9.42 21.28 -42.94
C GLY A 373 9.24 21.53 -44.45
N LYS A 374 8.69 20.59 -45.23
CA LYS A 374 8.54 20.72 -46.69
C LYS A 374 7.11 20.87 -47.22
N ASN A 375 6.08 20.67 -46.40
CA ASN A 375 4.70 21.04 -46.75
C ASN A 375 4.05 21.77 -45.56
N SER A 376 4.56 22.95 -45.21
CA SER A 376 3.84 23.84 -44.29
C SER A 376 2.84 24.65 -45.10
N VAL A 377 1.60 24.14 -45.22
CA VAL A 377 0.47 25.05 -45.39
C VAL A 377 0.50 25.95 -44.15
N LYS A 378 0.48 27.27 -44.37
CA LYS A 378 0.37 28.27 -43.30
C LYS A 378 -1.00 28.15 -42.64
N GLU A 379 -1.17 27.18 -41.76
CA GLU A 379 -2.42 26.99 -41.02
C GLU A 379 -2.26 27.63 -39.65
N GLY A 380 -2.46 28.96 -39.63
CA GLY A 380 -2.88 29.63 -38.42
C GLY A 380 -4.27 29.08 -38.06
N GLY A 381 -4.46 28.69 -36.80
CA GLY A 381 -5.73 28.18 -36.29
C GLY A 381 -6.85 29.22 -36.42
N ALA A 382 -7.46 29.29 -37.60
CA ALA A 382 -8.73 29.94 -37.84
C ALA A 382 -9.82 28.87 -37.77
N VAL A 383 -10.78 29.08 -36.88
CA VAL A 383 -12.02 28.32 -36.85
C VAL A 383 -12.96 29.02 -37.82
N ASP A 384 -13.49 28.31 -38.83
CA ASP A 384 -14.49 28.89 -39.72
C ASP A 384 -15.76 29.22 -38.90
N GLY A 385 -16.54 30.21 -39.33
CA GLY A 385 -17.76 30.69 -38.64
C GLY A 385 -18.87 29.65 -38.41
N GLN A 386 -18.66 28.38 -38.80
CA GLN A 386 -19.51 27.21 -38.57
C GLN A 386 -18.92 26.20 -37.57
N GLY A 387 -17.79 26.50 -36.92
CA GLY A 387 -17.17 25.64 -35.91
C GLY A 387 -16.29 24.51 -36.45
N ASN A 388 -16.11 24.44 -37.78
CA ASN A 388 -15.17 23.50 -38.41
C ASN A 388 -13.73 24.02 -38.31
N MET A 389 -12.82 23.12 -37.92
CA MET A 389 -11.39 23.41 -37.89
C MET A 389 -10.85 23.33 -39.32
N ALA A 390 -10.62 24.48 -39.94
CA ALA A 390 -9.98 24.53 -41.26
C ALA A 390 -8.60 23.87 -41.16
N GLY A 391 -8.31 22.91 -42.05
CA GLY A 391 -6.99 22.28 -42.20
C GLY A 391 -6.72 21.00 -41.40
N TRP A 392 -7.55 20.65 -40.41
CA TRP A 392 -7.28 19.46 -39.60
C TRP A 392 -7.90 18.18 -40.17
N ALA A 393 -7.05 17.17 -40.40
CA ALA A 393 -7.47 15.81 -40.74
C ALA A 393 -7.02 14.82 -39.64
N PRO A 394 -7.86 13.82 -39.28
CA PRO A 394 -7.45 12.73 -38.40
C PRO A 394 -6.22 11.99 -38.95
N MET A 395 -5.34 11.51 -38.06
CA MET A 395 -4.15 10.79 -38.50
C MET A 395 -4.51 9.47 -39.19
N GLY A 396 -3.90 9.25 -40.36
CA GLY A 396 -4.02 7.99 -41.10
C GLY A 396 -3.47 6.80 -40.30
N TYR A 397 -4.06 5.62 -40.48
CA TYR A 397 -3.67 4.40 -39.74
C TYR A 397 -2.21 3.99 -39.95
N PHE A 398 -1.65 4.32 -41.11
CA PHE A 398 -0.29 4.00 -41.52
C PHE A 398 0.59 5.25 -41.68
N ALA A 399 0.17 6.40 -41.14
CA ALA A 399 0.97 7.61 -41.18
C ALA A 399 2.22 7.45 -40.30
N SER A 400 3.38 7.85 -40.81
CA SER A 400 4.63 7.84 -40.02
C SER A 400 4.51 8.64 -38.72
N SER A 401 3.82 9.79 -38.79
CA SER A 401 3.54 10.65 -37.63
C SER A 401 2.76 9.95 -36.52
N PHE A 402 1.89 8.99 -36.86
CA PHE A 402 1.17 8.19 -35.86
C PHE A 402 2.10 7.27 -35.09
N TYR A 403 3.03 6.59 -35.79
CA TYR A 403 4.01 5.72 -35.15
C TYR A 403 5.00 6.51 -34.29
N ASP A 404 5.46 7.68 -34.77
CA ASP A 404 6.33 8.57 -34.01
C ASP A 404 5.67 9.02 -32.69
N LEU A 405 4.39 9.43 -32.74
CA LEU A 405 3.65 9.82 -31.54
C LEU A 405 3.37 8.64 -30.61
N LYS A 406 3.09 7.46 -31.16
CA LYS A 406 2.92 6.23 -30.38
C LYS A 406 4.20 5.87 -29.63
N ASP A 407 5.35 5.96 -30.28
CA ASP A 407 6.63 5.66 -29.65
C ASP A 407 6.98 6.72 -28.60
N ALA A 408 6.71 8.00 -28.88
CA ALA A 408 6.85 9.07 -27.89
C ALA A 408 5.94 8.86 -26.67
N LEU A 409 4.70 8.40 -26.86
CA LEU A 409 3.77 8.05 -25.78
C LEU A 409 4.32 6.94 -24.89
N VAL A 410 4.79 5.84 -25.49
CA VAL A 410 5.33 4.68 -24.75
C VAL A 410 6.58 5.10 -23.96
N VAL A 411 7.46 5.90 -24.57
CA VAL A 411 8.64 6.44 -23.89
C VAL A 411 8.24 7.37 -22.74
N ALA A 412 7.27 8.26 -22.94
CA ALA A 412 6.80 9.19 -21.91
C ALA A 412 6.23 8.44 -20.69
N GLU A 413 5.38 7.43 -20.94
CA GLU A 413 4.85 6.56 -19.89
C GLU A 413 5.97 5.85 -19.10
N MET A 414 6.94 5.25 -19.81
CA MET A 414 8.08 4.59 -19.17
C MET A 414 8.88 5.57 -18.30
N GLN A 415 9.11 6.80 -18.78
CA GLN A 415 9.86 7.80 -18.04
C GLN A 415 9.11 8.30 -16.80
N LEU A 416 7.78 8.44 -16.87
CA LEU A 416 6.96 8.75 -15.70
C LEU A 416 7.13 7.69 -14.60
N LEU A 417 6.99 6.41 -14.95
CA LEU A 417 7.15 5.31 -14.00
C LEU A 417 8.56 5.27 -13.40
N LYS A 418 9.60 5.42 -14.25
CA LYS A 418 11.00 5.39 -13.83
C LYS A 418 11.35 6.55 -12.89
N ARG A 419 10.92 7.78 -13.22
CA ARG A 419 11.27 8.98 -12.45
C ARG A 419 10.50 9.08 -11.14
N LEU A 420 9.27 8.57 -11.10
CA LEU A 420 8.47 8.48 -9.87
C LEU A 420 8.81 7.26 -9.01
N GLY A 421 9.77 6.42 -9.44
CA GLY A 421 10.14 5.20 -8.70
C GLY A 421 8.98 4.21 -8.54
N PHE A 422 8.09 4.14 -9.54
CA PHE A 422 6.83 3.39 -9.51
C PHE A 422 5.84 3.82 -8.40
N ASN A 423 6.11 4.90 -7.67
CA ASN A 423 5.16 5.49 -6.74
C ASN A 423 4.11 6.31 -7.51
N THR A 424 3.05 5.62 -7.92
CA THR A 424 1.92 6.18 -8.68
C THR A 424 0.69 6.41 -7.82
N HIS A 425 0.79 6.22 -6.50
CA HIS A 425 -0.34 6.41 -5.59
C HIS A 425 -0.70 7.89 -5.48
N VAL A 426 -1.99 8.19 -5.64
CA VAL A 426 -2.54 9.55 -5.59
C VAL A 426 -3.79 9.55 -4.72
N VAL A 427 -3.80 10.42 -3.71
CA VAL A 427 -4.98 10.69 -2.90
C VAL A 427 -5.66 11.93 -3.46
N LEU A 428 -6.91 11.79 -3.91
CA LEU A 428 -7.71 12.89 -4.43
C LEU A 428 -8.40 13.67 -3.30
N PRO A 429 -8.56 14.99 -3.42
CA PRO A 429 -9.03 15.86 -2.33
C PRO A 429 -10.55 15.84 -2.12
N TYR A 430 -11.30 15.22 -3.04
CA TYR A 430 -12.74 15.41 -3.16
C TYR A 430 -13.53 14.87 -1.96
N ASN A 431 -13.17 13.69 -1.47
CA ASN A 431 -13.82 13.10 -0.28
C ASN A 431 -13.50 13.93 0.97
N THR A 432 -12.24 14.36 1.11
CA THR A 432 -11.80 15.22 2.23
C THR A 432 -12.54 16.55 2.24
N LEU A 433 -12.75 17.17 1.07
CA LEU A 433 -13.55 18.39 0.94
C LEU A 433 -14.97 18.19 1.47
N VAL A 434 -15.66 17.13 1.04
CA VAL A 434 -17.04 16.87 1.48
C VAL A 434 -17.11 16.70 2.99
N ASN A 435 -16.15 16.01 3.58
CA ASN A 435 -16.06 15.84 5.03
C ASN A 435 -15.82 17.18 5.75
N TYR A 436 -14.91 18.02 5.26
CA TYR A 436 -14.59 19.30 5.90
C TYR A 436 -15.75 20.30 5.77
N LEU A 437 -16.39 20.37 4.61
CA LEU A 437 -17.60 21.19 4.41
C LEU A 437 -18.72 20.74 5.36
N ARG A 438 -18.87 19.44 5.62
CA ARG A 438 -19.85 18.91 6.57
C ARG A 438 -19.53 19.31 8.00
N VAL A 439 -18.28 19.16 8.42
CA VAL A 439 -17.82 19.55 9.77
C VAL A 439 -18.01 21.05 10.02
N LEU A 440 -17.76 21.89 9.00
CA LEU A 440 -17.94 23.34 9.08
C LEU A 440 -19.39 23.81 8.88
N GLY A 441 -20.34 22.91 8.68
CA GLY A 441 -21.76 23.26 8.45
C GLY A 441 -22.02 24.00 7.13
N LEU A 442 -21.13 23.88 6.14
CA LEU A 442 -21.21 24.54 4.85
C LEU A 442 -21.99 23.74 3.80
N THR A 443 -22.39 22.50 4.10
CA THR A 443 -23.13 21.62 3.17
C THR A 443 -24.50 22.17 2.77
N ALA A 444 -25.11 23.03 3.61
CA ALA A 444 -26.37 23.71 3.29
C ALA A 444 -26.22 24.78 2.19
N ARG A 445 -24.99 25.16 1.83
CA ARG A 445 -24.68 26.23 0.87
C ARG A 445 -24.08 25.65 -0.42
N PRO A 446 -24.89 25.38 -1.46
CA PRO A 446 -24.40 24.78 -2.68
C PRO A 446 -23.41 25.68 -3.44
N ASP A 447 -23.57 27.00 -3.33
CA ASP A 447 -22.65 28.00 -3.89
C ASP A 447 -21.23 27.88 -3.30
N ALA A 448 -21.13 27.68 -1.98
CA ALA A 448 -19.85 27.45 -1.31
C ALA A 448 -19.23 26.09 -1.70
N CYS A 449 -20.04 25.03 -1.75
CA CYS A 449 -19.57 23.70 -2.18
C CYS A 449 -18.98 23.74 -3.60
N SER A 450 -19.71 24.32 -4.56
CA SER A 450 -19.26 24.43 -5.95
C SER A 450 -18.03 25.32 -6.10
N LYS A 451 -17.94 26.42 -5.34
CA LYS A 451 -16.79 27.31 -5.40
C LYS A 451 -15.53 26.67 -4.81
N ALA A 452 -15.64 25.96 -3.68
CA ALA A 452 -14.53 25.24 -3.07
C ALA A 452 -14.03 24.11 -3.97
N TRP A 453 -14.95 23.38 -4.62
CA TRP A 453 -14.61 22.37 -5.62
C TRP A 453 -13.86 22.97 -6.82
N GLY A 454 -14.29 24.14 -7.28
CA GLY A 454 -13.61 24.89 -8.34
C GLY A 454 -12.16 25.20 -7.98
N TYR A 455 -11.91 25.75 -6.79
CA TYR A 455 -10.54 26.04 -6.33
C TYR A 455 -9.67 24.79 -6.21
N LEU A 456 -10.23 23.64 -5.79
CA LEU A 456 -9.48 22.38 -5.76
C LEU A 456 -9.08 21.88 -7.15
N ASN A 457 -9.97 22.03 -8.13
CA ASN A 457 -9.66 21.68 -9.51
C ASN A 457 -8.61 22.61 -10.11
N ASP A 458 -8.68 23.91 -9.81
CA ASP A 458 -7.66 24.87 -10.25
C ASP A 458 -6.31 24.59 -9.60
N ALA A 459 -6.30 24.18 -8.32
CA ALA A 459 -5.10 23.80 -7.62
C ALA A 459 -4.32 22.66 -8.32
N LEU A 460 -4.97 21.79 -9.10
CA LEU A 460 -4.29 20.72 -9.87
C LEU A 460 -3.36 21.27 -10.96
N GLN A 461 -3.57 22.52 -11.40
CA GLN A 461 -2.70 23.22 -12.34
C GLN A 461 -1.46 23.83 -11.67
N THR A 462 -1.36 23.74 -10.34
CA THR A 462 -0.27 24.30 -9.54
C THR A 462 0.54 23.18 -8.88
N PRO A 463 1.76 23.45 -8.36
CA PRO A 463 2.57 22.42 -7.73
C PRO A 463 2.05 21.95 -6.35
N VAL A 464 0.97 22.54 -5.80
CA VAL A 464 0.57 22.31 -4.40
C VAL A 464 0.32 20.85 -4.05
N TYR A 465 -0.17 20.01 -4.97
CA TYR A 465 -0.36 18.56 -4.74
C TYR A 465 0.93 17.74 -4.70
N ALA A 466 2.06 18.34 -5.07
CA ALA A 466 3.39 17.79 -4.87
C ALA A 466 4.10 18.38 -3.64
N LEU A 467 3.57 19.45 -3.04
CA LEU A 467 4.24 20.21 -1.98
C LEU A 467 3.55 20.09 -0.62
N TYR A 468 2.22 20.03 -0.61
CA TYR A 468 1.41 20.08 0.59
C TYR A 468 0.50 18.87 0.71
N PRO A 469 0.16 18.45 1.93
CA PRO A 469 -0.80 17.38 2.15
C PRO A 469 -2.23 17.84 1.78
N VAL A 470 -3.05 16.87 1.39
CA VAL A 470 -4.44 17.11 0.95
C VAL A 470 -5.28 17.93 1.95
N PRO A 471 -5.22 17.67 3.28
CA PRO A 471 -5.88 18.51 4.29
C PRO A 471 -5.61 20.01 4.13
N THR A 472 -4.34 20.40 3.99
CA THR A 472 -3.92 21.79 3.81
C THR A 472 -4.50 22.40 2.54
N ILE A 473 -4.49 21.64 1.44
CA ILE A 473 -5.01 22.11 0.14
C ILE A 473 -6.53 22.33 0.21
N VAL A 474 -7.25 21.41 0.86
CA VAL A 474 -8.70 21.53 1.08
C VAL A 474 -9.02 22.72 1.98
N SER A 475 -8.28 22.90 3.08
CA SER A 475 -8.44 24.04 3.98
C SER A 475 -8.20 25.37 3.24
N ALA A 476 -7.19 25.44 2.37
CA ALA A 476 -6.94 26.62 1.55
C ALA A 476 -8.09 26.91 0.55
N ALA A 477 -8.63 25.88 -0.11
CA ALA A 477 -9.77 26.04 -1.02
C ALA A 477 -11.04 26.54 -0.31
N ILE A 478 -11.31 26.03 0.90
CA ILE A 478 -12.41 26.50 1.75
C ILE A 478 -12.15 27.94 2.22
N LEU A 479 -10.92 28.28 2.60
CA LEU A 479 -10.55 29.65 2.99
C LEU A 479 -10.80 30.63 1.84
N LEU A 480 -10.32 30.35 0.62
CA LEU A 480 -10.57 31.18 -0.56
C LEU A 480 -12.07 31.35 -0.83
N THR A 481 -12.83 30.27 -0.68
CA THR A 481 -14.30 30.28 -0.84
C THR A 481 -14.96 31.18 0.19
N SER A 482 -14.58 31.05 1.47
CA SER A 482 -15.12 31.87 2.56
C SER A 482 -14.87 33.36 2.35
N ARG A 483 -13.72 33.73 1.80
CA ARG A 483 -13.39 35.11 1.46
C ARG A 483 -14.15 35.63 0.25
N THR A 484 -14.41 34.76 -0.73
CA THR A 484 -15.11 35.14 -1.97
C THR A 484 -16.62 35.27 -1.77
N LEU A 485 -17.22 34.43 -0.91
CA LEU A 485 -18.66 34.39 -0.62
C LEU A 485 -19.04 35.02 0.73
N PRO A 486 -18.23 35.97 1.22
CA PRO A 486 -18.13 36.44 2.62
C PRO A 486 -18.79 35.53 3.68
N VAL A 487 -18.32 34.28 3.80
CA VAL A 487 -18.83 33.32 4.78
C VAL A 487 -18.02 33.43 6.08
N PRO A 488 -18.65 33.70 7.23
CA PRO A 488 -17.94 33.74 8.50
C PRO A 488 -17.55 32.33 8.93
N LEU A 489 -16.26 32.14 9.23
CA LEU A 489 -15.72 30.90 9.80
C LEU A 489 -15.13 31.18 11.19
N PRO A 490 -15.13 30.18 12.11
CA PRO A 490 -14.51 30.34 13.43
C PRO A 490 -13.03 30.72 13.33
N LYS A 491 -12.50 31.46 14.30
CA LYS A 491 -11.06 31.76 14.34
C LYS A 491 -10.26 30.47 14.53
N GLY A 492 -9.20 30.28 13.73
CA GLY A 492 -8.33 29.11 13.84
C GLY A 492 -8.96 27.79 13.38
N TRP A 493 -10.07 27.82 12.63
CA TRP A 493 -10.81 26.62 12.22
C TRP A 493 -9.97 25.58 11.46
N TRP A 494 -8.91 26.01 10.77
CA TRP A 494 -8.00 25.14 10.02
C TRP A 494 -7.17 24.22 10.93
N ALA A 495 -6.97 24.58 12.20
CA ALA A 495 -6.26 23.75 13.17
C ALA A 495 -7.02 22.46 13.50
N LEU A 496 -8.34 22.42 13.29
CA LEU A 496 -9.17 21.20 13.43
C LEU A 496 -8.76 20.11 12.44
N PHE A 497 -8.09 20.50 11.35
CA PHE A 497 -7.69 19.62 10.26
C PHE A 497 -6.17 19.44 10.20
N ASP A 498 -5.47 19.67 11.32
CA ASP A 498 -4.01 19.55 11.45
C ASP A 498 -3.23 20.37 10.41
N CYS A 499 -3.78 21.53 10.02
CA CYS A 499 -3.16 22.43 9.05
C CYS A 499 -2.48 23.61 9.75
N GLU A 500 -1.31 24.02 9.26
CA GLU A 500 -0.67 25.26 9.70
C GLU A 500 -1.16 26.47 8.90
N TRP A 501 -1.27 27.64 9.55
CA TRP A 501 -1.78 28.85 8.88
C TRP A 501 -0.88 29.31 7.74
N GLU A 502 0.44 29.22 7.93
CA GLU A 502 1.43 29.65 6.94
C GLU A 502 1.30 28.83 5.65
N ASP A 503 1.15 27.51 5.79
CA ASP A 503 0.93 26.60 4.67
C ASP A 503 -0.40 26.86 3.96
N VAL A 504 -1.49 27.02 4.71
CA VAL A 504 -2.81 27.34 4.13
C VAL A 504 -2.75 28.65 3.35
N TRP A 505 -2.06 29.66 3.88
CA TRP A 505 -1.88 30.95 3.22
C TRP A 505 -1.00 30.85 1.96
N ALA A 506 0.09 30.08 2.02
CA ALA A 506 0.97 29.83 0.89
C ALA A 506 0.24 29.11 -0.26
N VAL A 507 -0.58 28.10 0.07
CA VAL A 507 -1.42 27.42 -0.92
C VAL A 507 -2.46 28.37 -1.52
N CYS A 508 -3.11 29.21 -0.72
CA CYS A 508 -4.03 30.23 -1.22
C CYS A 508 -3.35 31.17 -2.23
N GLY A 509 -2.17 31.69 -1.90
CA GLY A 509 -1.38 32.54 -2.79
C GLY A 509 -1.02 31.83 -4.10
N THR A 510 -0.64 30.56 -4.01
CA THR A 510 -0.28 29.74 -5.18
C THR A 510 -1.46 29.51 -6.11
N ILE A 511 -2.65 29.21 -5.58
CA ILE A 511 -3.88 29.08 -6.38
C ILE A 511 -4.25 30.45 -7.00
N MET A 512 -4.22 31.52 -6.22
CA MET A 512 -4.57 32.86 -6.69
C MET A 512 -3.63 33.38 -7.77
N ARG A 513 -2.39 32.87 -7.86
CA ARG A 513 -1.48 33.17 -8.98
C ARG A 513 -2.06 32.77 -10.33
N LEU A 514 -2.92 31.74 -10.41
CA LEU A 514 -3.60 31.37 -11.66
C LEU A 514 -4.57 32.45 -12.16
N TYR A 515 -5.10 33.24 -11.23
CA TYR A 515 -6.09 34.30 -11.48
C TYR A 515 -5.45 35.66 -11.77
N ARG A 516 -4.12 35.75 -11.81
CA ARG A 516 -3.42 37.00 -12.16
C ARG A 516 -3.75 37.43 -13.59
N ALA A 517 -3.79 38.74 -13.81
CA ALA A 517 -3.81 39.29 -15.16
C ALA A 517 -2.53 38.87 -15.90
N ARG A 518 -2.68 38.38 -17.13
CA ARG A 518 -1.55 37.96 -17.99
C ARG A 518 -1.28 39.02 -19.05
N GLU A 519 -0.01 39.25 -19.34
CA GLU A 519 0.38 40.18 -20.39
C GLU A 519 0.15 39.60 -21.80
N LEU A 520 -0.07 40.49 -22.77
CA LEU A 520 -0.24 40.11 -24.17
C LEU A 520 1.05 39.47 -24.69
N GLY A 521 1.02 38.16 -24.96
CA GLY A 521 2.15 37.41 -25.51
C GLY A 521 2.74 36.34 -24.59
N GLU A 522 2.51 36.40 -23.27
CA GLU A 522 2.95 35.35 -22.33
C GLU A 522 2.40 33.97 -22.74
N GLY A 523 1.11 33.93 -23.09
CA GLY A 523 0.47 32.70 -23.55
C GLY A 523 1.04 32.16 -24.87
N ALA A 524 1.49 33.04 -25.77
CA ALA A 524 2.11 32.62 -27.03
C ALA A 524 3.52 32.05 -26.80
N LYS A 525 4.29 32.68 -25.90
CA LYS A 525 5.62 32.20 -25.48
C LYS A 525 5.55 30.79 -24.91
N VAL A 526 4.62 30.55 -23.98
CA VAL A 526 4.40 29.23 -23.35
C VAL A 526 3.97 28.18 -24.39
N LYS A 527 3.03 28.53 -25.29
CA LYS A 527 2.59 27.61 -26.36
C LYS A 527 3.74 27.16 -27.27
N GLY A 528 4.66 28.07 -27.61
CA GLY A 528 5.85 27.76 -28.40
C GLY A 528 6.86 26.83 -27.71
N MET A 529 6.73 26.66 -26.39
CA MET A 529 7.65 25.87 -25.55
C MET A 529 7.03 24.58 -25.00
N LEU A 530 5.84 24.19 -25.47
CA LEU A 530 5.22 22.90 -25.08
C LEU A 530 6.03 21.67 -25.51
N ARG A 531 6.94 21.84 -26.47
CA ARG A 531 7.91 20.83 -26.89
C ARG A 531 9.32 21.19 -26.44
N LYS A 532 10.14 20.16 -26.21
CA LYS A 532 11.52 20.30 -25.76
C LYS A 532 12.39 21.13 -26.72
N GLU A 533 12.11 21.12 -28.02
CA GLU A 533 12.86 21.94 -28.99
C GLU A 533 12.65 23.44 -28.75
N GLY A 534 11.44 23.84 -28.34
CA GLY A 534 11.14 25.24 -28.01
C GLY A 534 11.89 25.69 -26.76
N VAL A 535 11.91 24.85 -25.72
CA VAL A 535 12.66 25.10 -24.48
C VAL A 535 14.16 25.19 -24.75
N ARG A 536 14.72 24.27 -25.55
CA ARG A 536 16.15 24.29 -25.90
C ARG A 536 16.56 25.55 -26.66
N ARG A 537 15.75 25.97 -27.64
CA ARG A 537 16.01 27.23 -28.38
C ARG A 537 15.99 28.44 -27.45
N TYR A 538 15.09 28.46 -26.47
CA TYR A 538 15.04 29.51 -25.46
C TYR A 538 16.32 29.54 -24.62
N LEU A 539 16.74 28.40 -24.07
CA LEU A 539 17.96 28.28 -23.27
C LEU A 539 19.22 28.63 -24.08
N GLU A 540 19.29 28.26 -25.36
CA GLU A 540 20.39 28.62 -26.26
C GLU A 540 20.42 30.12 -26.58
N ALA A 541 19.26 30.78 -26.67
CA ALA A 541 19.17 32.21 -26.91
C ALA A 541 19.63 33.00 -25.66
N GLU A 542 19.15 32.61 -24.48
CA GLU A 542 19.56 33.21 -23.19
C GLU A 542 21.05 32.98 -22.89
N GLY A 543 21.57 31.79 -23.20
CA GLY A 543 22.99 31.48 -23.05
C GLY A 543 23.90 32.24 -24.01
N LYS A 544 23.37 32.78 -25.13
CA LYS A 544 24.10 33.66 -26.05
C LYS A 544 24.06 35.13 -25.64
N THR A 545 23.04 35.57 -24.91
CA THR A 545 22.94 36.94 -24.36
C THR A 545 23.75 37.13 -23.07
N ALA A 546 24.15 36.05 -22.40
CA ALA A 546 24.99 36.07 -21.21
C ALA A 546 26.51 36.00 -21.49
N ARG A 547 26.92 35.89 -22.76
CA ARG A 547 28.32 36.00 -23.23
C ARG A 547 28.49 37.30 -23.99
#